data_AF-A0A917Q0Q1-F1
#
_entry.id   AF-A0A917Q0Q1-F1
#
_cell.length_a   1.000
_cell.length_b   1.000
_cell.length_c   1.000
_cell.angle_alpha   90.00
_cell.angle_beta   90.00
_cell.angle_gamma   90.00
#
_symmetry.space_group_name_H-M   'P 1'
#
loop_
_entity.id
_entity.type
_entity.pdbx_description
1 polymer ?
#
loop_
_entity_poly.entity_id
_entity_poly.type
_entity_poly.pdbx_seq_one_letter_code
_entity_poly.pdbx_strand_id
1 'polypeptide(L)'
;MPNKVDISEVADFSNDLKDASADFRSQLDEVKKSIETINGMRSFSGEAAKEAKQYFGELHVTLLESFQGLFDDLEENLQQHIKTFGSKVDGSDSAIIKSDYLQDVKEDINDVFEDLTKQDEIIHDTIAKVSDISSATPPSFSDVDERKKKTIKKGC
;
A
#
# COMPACT_ATOMS: atom_id res chain seq x y z
N MET A 1 -1.36 16.13 4.92
CA MET A 1 -0.38 15.37 5.73
C MET A 1 -0.17 14.04 5.01
N PRO A 2 1.04 13.72 4.53
CA PRO A 2 1.33 12.42 3.96
C PRO A 2 1.32 11.37 5.09
N ASN A 3 0.49 10.34 4.96
CA ASN A 3 0.44 9.25 5.93
C ASN A 3 1.71 8.41 5.79
N LYS A 4 2.59 8.51 6.77
CA LYS A 4 3.75 7.62 6.96
C LYS A 4 3.20 6.27 7.40
N VAL A 5 3.37 5.22 6.60
CA VAL A 5 2.96 3.85 6.98
C VAL A 5 4.23 3.07 7.31
N ASP A 6 4.38 2.68 8.57
CA ASP A 6 5.47 1.83 9.03
C ASP A 6 5.13 0.36 8.74
N ILE A 7 6.05 -0.41 8.15
CA ILE A 7 5.81 -1.81 7.85
C ILE A 7 5.64 -2.65 9.13
N SER A 8 6.25 -2.20 10.24
CA SER A 8 6.04 -2.80 11.55
C SER A 8 4.60 -2.57 12.05
N GLU A 9 4.05 -1.37 11.90
CA GLU A 9 2.65 -1.06 12.23
C GLU A 9 1.66 -1.90 11.41
N VAL A 10 1.98 -2.13 10.13
CA VAL A 10 1.17 -2.99 9.25
C VAL A 10 1.24 -4.46 9.68
N ALA A 11 2.41 -4.93 10.11
CA ALA A 11 2.59 -6.28 10.63
C ALA A 11 1.86 -6.47 11.97
N ASP A 12 1.95 -5.49 12.87
CA ASP A 12 1.24 -5.49 14.15
C ASP A 12 -0.27 -5.49 13.95
N PHE A 13 -0.79 -4.63 13.07
CA PHE A 13 -2.21 -4.64 12.70
C PHE A 13 -2.65 -6.00 12.12
N SER A 14 -1.81 -6.64 11.30
CA SER A 14 -2.11 -7.96 10.76
C SER A 14 -2.18 -9.04 11.84
N ASN A 15 -1.35 -8.94 12.89
CA ASN A 15 -1.39 -9.85 14.02
C ASN A 15 -2.64 -9.59 14.87
N ASP A 16 -2.95 -8.34 15.17
CA ASP A 16 -4.16 -7.95 15.90
C ASP A 16 -5.44 -8.43 15.20
N LEU A 17 -5.50 -8.29 13.86
CA LEU A 17 -6.63 -8.78 13.07
C LEU A 17 -6.76 -10.30 13.15
N LYS A 18 -5.63 -11.02 13.13
CA LYS A 18 -5.62 -12.48 13.22
C LYS A 18 -6.10 -12.95 14.59
N ASP A 19 -5.66 -12.30 15.66
CA ASP A 19 -6.09 -12.62 17.02
C ASP A 19 -7.58 -12.33 17.21
N ALA A 20 -8.07 -11.17 16.73
CA ALA A 20 -9.49 -10.83 16.78
C ALA A 20 -10.34 -11.83 15.96
N SER A 21 -9.88 -12.20 14.77
CA SER A 21 -10.58 -13.15 13.91
C SER A 21 -10.58 -14.56 14.50
N ALA A 22 -9.52 -14.98 15.19
CA ALA A 22 -9.51 -16.23 15.94
C ALA A 22 -10.54 -16.23 17.08
N ASP A 23 -10.65 -15.13 17.83
CA ASP A 23 -11.68 -14.97 18.87
C ASP A 23 -13.10 -15.02 18.28
N PHE A 24 -13.36 -14.28 17.19
CA PHE A 24 -14.64 -14.34 16.49
C PHE A 24 -14.98 -15.75 16.00
N ARG A 25 -14.03 -16.47 15.41
CA ARG A 25 -14.25 -17.86 14.98
C ARG A 25 -14.62 -18.77 16.15
N SER A 26 -13.95 -18.61 17.30
CA SER A 26 -14.28 -19.35 18.53
C SER A 26 -15.72 -19.08 18.97
N GLN A 27 -16.15 -17.82 18.96
CA GLN A 27 -17.53 -17.44 19.31
C GLN A 27 -18.55 -18.03 18.31
N LEU A 28 -18.26 -18.00 17.01
CA LEU A 28 -19.14 -18.60 15.99
C LEU A 28 -19.27 -20.13 16.18
N ASP A 29 -18.19 -20.81 16.53
CA ASP A 29 -18.20 -22.24 16.85
C ASP A 29 -19.04 -22.56 18.09
N GLU A 30 -19.04 -21.70 19.11
CA GLU A 30 -19.90 -21.87 20.28
C GLU A 30 -21.40 -21.73 19.93
N VAL A 31 -21.74 -20.77 19.06
CA VAL A 31 -23.12 -20.63 18.55
C VAL A 31 -23.52 -21.85 17.73
N LYS A 32 -22.64 -22.35 16.86
CA LYS A 32 -22.87 -23.57 16.07
C LYS A 32 -23.14 -24.79 16.97
N LYS A 33 -22.30 -25.02 17.99
CA LYS A 33 -22.49 -26.09 18.98
C LYS A 33 -23.81 -25.96 19.75
N SER A 34 -24.22 -24.73 20.05
CA SER A 34 -25.50 -24.45 20.71
C SER A 34 -26.68 -24.82 19.81
N ILE A 35 -26.62 -24.47 18.52
CA ILE A 35 -27.61 -24.86 17.52
C ILE A 35 -27.68 -26.39 17.38
N GLU A 36 -26.53 -27.07 17.28
CA GLU A 36 -26.46 -28.53 17.19
C GLU A 36 -27.10 -29.20 18.42
N THR A 37 -26.86 -28.64 19.61
CA THR A 37 -27.47 -29.11 20.86
C THR A 37 -29.00 -28.98 20.83
N ILE A 38 -29.52 -27.83 20.39
CA ILE A 38 -30.98 -27.61 20.24
C ILE A 38 -31.57 -28.57 19.21
N ASN A 39 -30.89 -28.77 18.08
CA ASN A 39 -31.34 -29.69 17.03
C ASN A 39 -31.42 -31.14 17.54
N GLY A 40 -30.43 -31.59 18.32
CA GLY A 40 -30.39 -32.90 18.96
C GLY A 40 -31.37 -33.09 20.12
N MET A 41 -31.97 -32.03 20.64
CA MET A 41 -32.80 -32.08 21.85
C MET A 41 -34.15 -32.77 21.58
N ARG A 42 -34.36 -33.96 22.16
CA ARG A 42 -35.62 -34.72 22.01
C ARG A 42 -36.82 -34.08 22.72
N SER A 43 -36.58 -33.34 23.81
CA SER A 43 -37.63 -32.63 24.55
C SER A 43 -38.19 -31.44 23.76
N PHE A 44 -37.41 -30.85 22.85
CA PHE A 44 -37.87 -29.84 21.91
C PHE A 44 -38.48 -30.53 20.68
N SER A 45 -39.81 -30.66 20.67
CA SER A 45 -40.57 -31.50 19.73
C SER A 45 -41.92 -30.88 19.34
N GLY A 46 -42.58 -31.46 18.34
CA GLY A 46 -43.77 -30.91 17.69
C GLY A 46 -43.45 -30.22 16.36
N GLU A 47 -44.48 -29.86 15.58
CA GLU A 47 -44.27 -29.33 14.22
C GLU A 47 -43.51 -28.00 14.22
N ALA A 48 -43.85 -27.08 15.13
CA ALA A 48 -43.14 -25.82 15.28
C ALA A 48 -41.65 -26.01 15.66
N ALA A 49 -41.36 -27.00 16.51
CA ALA A 49 -39.99 -27.31 16.90
C ALA A 49 -39.20 -27.90 15.73
N LYS A 50 -39.82 -28.74 14.91
CA LYS A 50 -39.22 -29.31 13.71
C LYS A 50 -38.85 -28.22 12.69
N GLU A 51 -39.76 -27.30 12.40
CA GLU A 51 -39.51 -26.15 11.52
C GLU A 51 -38.39 -25.25 12.06
N ALA A 52 -38.38 -24.96 13.38
CA ALA A 52 -37.31 -24.18 13.99
C ALA A 52 -35.94 -24.85 13.88
N LYS A 53 -35.85 -26.16 14.12
CA LYS A 53 -34.61 -26.94 13.97
C LYS A 53 -34.11 -26.94 12.53
N GLN A 54 -35.02 -27.08 11.57
CA GLN A 54 -34.69 -26.98 10.16
C GLN A 54 -34.15 -25.60 9.81
N TYR A 55 -34.81 -24.53 10.24
CA TYR A 55 -34.36 -23.16 10.04
C TYR A 55 -32.97 -22.90 10.64
N PHE A 56 -32.70 -23.39 11.85
CA PHE A 56 -31.39 -23.26 12.47
C PHE A 56 -30.30 -24.00 11.68
N GLY A 57 -30.58 -25.21 11.22
CA GLY A 57 -29.63 -26.01 10.44
C GLY A 57 -29.38 -25.46 9.04
N GLU A 58 -30.43 -25.09 8.30
CA GLU A 58 -30.31 -24.69 6.90
C GLU A 58 -29.85 -23.25 6.73
N LEU A 59 -30.35 -22.32 7.55
CA LEU A 59 -30.01 -20.91 7.41
C LEU A 59 -28.88 -20.50 8.35
N HIS A 60 -29.05 -20.71 9.67
CA HIS A 60 -28.10 -20.16 10.64
C HIS A 60 -26.74 -20.84 10.58
N VAL A 61 -26.67 -22.18 10.47
CA VAL A 61 -25.36 -22.85 10.32
C VAL A 61 -24.67 -22.43 9.03
N THR A 62 -25.37 -22.42 7.89
CA THR A 62 -24.81 -21.96 6.62
C THR A 62 -24.29 -20.52 6.68
N LEU A 63 -25.02 -19.63 7.38
CA LEU A 63 -24.60 -18.24 7.58
C LEU A 63 -23.35 -18.15 8.46
N LEU A 64 -23.26 -18.93 9.54
CA LEU A 64 -22.08 -18.99 10.40
C LEU A 64 -20.85 -19.48 9.62
N GLU A 65 -21.00 -20.53 8.81
CA GLU A 65 -19.93 -21.05 7.94
C GLU A 65 -19.50 -20.01 6.89
N SER A 66 -20.44 -19.24 6.34
CA SER A 66 -20.14 -18.15 5.42
C SER A 66 -19.33 -17.03 6.09
N PHE A 67 -19.64 -16.69 7.34
CA PHE A 67 -18.85 -15.74 8.12
C PHE A 67 -17.44 -16.26 8.40
N GLN A 68 -17.31 -17.54 8.75
CA GLN A 68 -15.99 -18.17 8.95
C GLN A 68 -15.13 -18.05 7.67
N GLY A 69 -15.69 -18.41 6.51
CA GLY A 69 -14.99 -18.26 5.23
C GLY A 69 -14.62 -16.82 4.89
N LEU A 70 -15.49 -15.85 5.18
CA LEU A 70 -15.19 -14.43 4.98
C LEU A 70 -13.98 -13.95 5.80
N PHE A 71 -13.83 -14.41 7.04
CA PHE A 71 -12.67 -14.08 7.87
C PHE A 71 -11.39 -14.75 7.35
N ASP A 72 -11.48 -15.98 6.85
CA ASP A 72 -10.36 -16.68 6.20
C ASP A 72 -9.88 -15.90 4.96
N ASP A 73 -10.83 -15.52 4.08
CA ASP A 73 -10.55 -14.74 2.87
C ASP A 73 -9.92 -13.38 3.21
N LEU A 74 -10.42 -12.71 4.25
CA LEU A 74 -9.91 -11.41 4.68
C LEU A 74 -8.47 -11.49 5.19
N GLU A 75 -8.17 -12.48 6.03
CA GLU A 75 -6.82 -12.71 6.56
C GLU A 75 -5.83 -13.06 5.44
N GLU A 76 -6.21 -13.99 4.55
CA GLU A 76 -5.35 -14.40 3.42
C GLU A 76 -5.08 -13.22 2.49
N ASN A 77 -6.14 -12.45 2.16
CA ASN A 77 -6.02 -11.29 1.30
C ASN A 77 -5.08 -10.24 1.90
N LEU A 78 -5.24 -9.90 3.18
CA LEU A 78 -4.37 -8.94 3.87
C LEU A 78 -2.92 -9.41 3.88
N GLN A 79 -2.65 -10.67 4.25
CA GLN A 79 -1.29 -11.22 4.26
C GLN A 79 -0.64 -11.17 2.87
N GLN A 80 -1.40 -11.51 1.82
CA GLN A 80 -0.91 -11.45 0.45
C GLN A 80 -0.60 -10.01 0.01
N HIS A 81 -1.41 -9.04 0.42
CA HIS A 81 -1.14 -7.62 0.17
C HIS A 81 0.11 -7.13 0.91
N ILE A 82 0.29 -7.49 2.17
CA ILE A 82 1.49 -7.15 2.97
C ILE A 82 2.74 -7.73 2.31
N LYS A 83 2.71 -9.01 1.94
CA LYS A 83 3.83 -9.68 1.26
C LYS A 83 4.15 -9.03 -0.09
N THR A 84 3.12 -8.73 -0.88
CA THR A 84 3.27 -8.08 -2.18
C THR A 84 3.86 -6.68 -2.03
N PHE A 85 3.40 -5.92 -1.03
CA PHE A 85 3.93 -4.61 -0.71
C PHE A 85 5.40 -4.70 -0.29
N GLY A 86 5.73 -5.56 0.67
CA GLY A 86 7.10 -5.82 1.13
C GLY A 86 8.06 -6.25 0.00
N SER A 87 7.58 -6.97 -1.00
CA SER A 87 8.39 -7.36 -2.17
C SER A 87 8.68 -6.23 -3.17
N LYS A 88 7.90 -5.14 -3.12
CA LYS A 88 7.99 -3.99 -4.03
C LYS A 88 8.72 -2.80 -3.41
N VAL A 89 8.86 -2.78 -2.09
CA VAL A 89 9.61 -1.77 -1.34
C VAL A 89 10.97 -2.34 -0.93
N ASP A 90 11.98 -1.48 -0.78
CA ASP A 90 13.30 -1.90 -0.29
C ASP A 90 13.13 -2.59 1.08
N GLY A 91 13.60 -3.85 1.19
CA GLY A 91 13.37 -4.75 2.33
C GLY A 91 14.20 -4.41 3.58
N SER A 92 14.70 -3.18 3.66
CA SER A 92 15.41 -2.65 4.81
C SER A 92 14.41 -2.20 5.87
N ASP A 93 14.57 -2.69 7.11
CA ASP A 93 13.82 -2.23 8.31
C ASP A 93 14.02 -0.73 8.60
N SER A 94 14.89 -0.06 7.85
CA SER A 94 15.19 1.38 7.93
C SER A 94 14.85 2.15 6.65
N ALA A 95 14.15 1.54 5.69
CA ALA A 95 13.72 2.18 4.45
C ALA A 95 12.63 3.24 4.73
N ILE A 96 13.06 4.38 5.24
CA ILE A 96 12.25 5.56 5.46
C ILE A 96 12.55 6.52 4.31
N ILE A 97 11.66 6.58 3.33
CA ILE A 97 11.68 7.67 2.36
C ILE A 97 11.13 8.91 3.05
N LYS A 98 12.02 9.72 3.63
CA LYS A 98 11.66 10.99 4.26
C LYS A 98 11.29 11.99 3.16
N SER A 99 10.10 12.59 3.26
CA SER A 99 9.67 13.67 2.36
C SER A 99 10.71 14.78 2.28
N ASP A 100 11.31 15.13 3.41
CA ASP A 100 12.34 16.17 3.50
C ASP A 100 13.58 15.79 2.69
N TYR A 101 14.02 14.52 2.74
CA TYR A 101 15.14 14.04 1.91
C TYR A 101 14.81 14.10 0.41
N LEU A 102 13.57 13.79 0.01
CA LEU A 102 13.16 13.95 -1.39
C LEU A 102 13.07 15.42 -1.81
N GLN A 103 12.75 16.32 -0.87
CA GLN A 103 12.71 17.76 -1.09
C GLN A 103 14.13 18.33 -1.20
N ASP A 104 15.04 17.94 -0.31
CA ASP A 104 16.45 18.32 -0.36
C ASP A 104 17.11 17.83 -1.66
N VAL A 105 16.88 16.57 -2.04
CA VAL A 105 17.39 16.04 -3.32
C VAL A 105 16.78 16.78 -4.52
N LYS A 106 15.52 17.21 -4.44
CA LYS A 106 14.89 18.02 -5.49
C LYS A 106 15.51 19.42 -5.56
N GLU A 107 15.84 20.01 -4.42
CA GLU A 107 16.51 21.31 -4.31
C GLU A 107 17.93 21.21 -4.88
N ASP A 108 18.72 20.23 -4.46
CA ASP A 108 20.06 19.93 -5.00
C ASP A 108 20.03 19.74 -6.53
N ILE A 109 19.05 19.01 -7.05
CA ILE A 109 18.88 18.83 -8.50
C ILE A 109 18.57 20.17 -9.18
N ASN A 110 17.74 21.02 -8.58
CA ASN A 110 17.43 22.33 -9.15
C ASN A 110 18.65 23.25 -9.15
N ASP A 111 19.42 23.27 -8.07
CA ASP A 111 20.65 24.07 -7.95
C ASP A 111 21.67 23.68 -9.01
N VAL A 112 21.88 22.37 -9.22
CA VAL A 112 22.74 21.86 -10.30
C VAL A 112 22.25 22.33 -11.68
N PHE A 113 20.94 22.33 -11.93
CA PHE A 113 20.41 22.83 -13.19
C PHE A 113 20.57 24.35 -13.34
N GLU A 114 20.43 25.12 -12.26
CA GLU A 114 20.67 26.57 -12.29
C GLU A 114 22.13 26.91 -12.58
N ASP A 115 23.07 26.17 -11.98
CA ASP A 115 24.49 26.36 -12.26
C ASP A 115 24.84 25.97 -13.69
N LEU A 116 24.25 24.90 -14.23
CA LEU A 116 24.41 24.54 -15.64
C LEU A 116 23.87 25.64 -16.57
N THR A 117 22.74 26.26 -16.24
CA THR A 117 22.21 27.40 -17.02
C THR A 117 23.18 28.59 -16.99
N LYS A 118 23.74 28.94 -15.82
CA LYS A 118 24.73 30.02 -15.72
C LYS A 118 25.98 29.72 -16.55
N GLN A 119 26.44 28.47 -16.56
CA GLN A 119 27.58 28.07 -17.40
C GLN A 119 27.25 28.17 -18.90
N ASP A 120 26.03 27.80 -19.30
CA ASP A 120 25.57 27.96 -20.68
C ASP A 120 25.56 29.43 -21.12
N GLU A 121 25.06 30.33 -20.28
CA GLU A 121 25.09 31.78 -20.51
C GLU A 121 26.53 32.29 -20.66
N ILE A 122 27.45 31.87 -19.78
CA ILE A 122 28.87 32.26 -19.85
C ILE A 122 29.51 31.74 -21.15
N ILE A 123 29.21 30.51 -21.57
CA ILE A 123 29.71 29.93 -22.82
C ILE A 123 29.22 30.74 -24.01
N HIS A 124 27.92 31.05 -24.06
CA HIS A 124 27.32 31.86 -25.11
C HIS A 124 27.95 33.25 -25.19
N ASP A 125 28.09 33.93 -24.05
CA ASP A 125 28.72 35.25 -23.95
C ASP A 125 30.19 35.23 -24.39
N THR A 126 30.94 34.21 -23.98
CA THR A 126 32.36 34.08 -24.30
C THR A 126 32.57 33.82 -25.79
N ILE A 127 31.76 32.92 -26.38
CA ILE A 127 31.81 32.64 -27.82
C ILE A 127 31.38 33.87 -28.62
N ALA A 128 30.34 34.59 -28.18
CA ALA A 128 29.90 35.83 -28.81
C ALA A 128 31.00 36.91 -28.78
N LYS A 129 31.72 37.05 -27.66
CA LYS A 129 32.82 38.03 -27.50
C LYS A 129 34.01 37.79 -28.42
N VAL A 130 34.19 36.58 -28.95
CA VAL A 130 35.29 36.22 -29.88
C VAL A 130 34.80 35.89 -31.30
N SER A 131 33.56 36.26 -31.61
CA SER A 131 32.91 35.96 -32.90
C SER A 131 33.54 36.69 -34.10
N ASP A 132 34.35 37.73 -33.83
CA ASP A 132 35.11 38.49 -34.83
C ASP A 132 36.30 37.71 -35.40
N ILE A 133 36.83 36.75 -34.64
CA ILE A 133 38.03 35.97 -35.01
C ILE A 133 37.80 34.45 -35.04
N SER A 134 36.63 33.97 -34.63
CA SER A 134 36.28 32.55 -34.59
C SER A 134 34.89 32.30 -35.17
N SER A 135 34.74 31.21 -35.93
CA SER A 135 33.45 30.73 -36.45
C SER A 135 32.76 29.74 -35.51
N ALA A 136 33.25 29.58 -34.28
CA ALA A 136 32.64 28.67 -33.31
C ALA A 136 31.24 29.15 -32.91
N THR A 137 30.30 28.22 -32.81
CA THR A 137 28.93 28.49 -32.34
C THR A 137 28.70 27.82 -31.00
N PRO A 138 27.91 28.43 -30.09
CA PRO A 138 27.57 27.81 -28.82
C PRO A 138 26.87 26.46 -28.99
N PRO A 139 27.10 25.49 -28.08
CA PRO A 139 26.37 24.23 -28.08
C PRO A 139 24.90 24.44 -27.69
N SER A 140 24.01 23.51 -28.10
CA SER A 140 22.60 23.56 -27.72
C SER A 140 22.39 23.11 -26.27
N PHE A 141 21.62 23.89 -25.49
CA PHE A 141 21.22 23.53 -24.12
C PHE A 141 19.90 22.73 -24.04
N SER A 142 19.24 22.49 -25.18
CA SER A 142 17.93 21.82 -25.27
C SER A 142 17.86 20.47 -24.54
N ASP A 143 18.93 19.69 -24.61
CA ASP A 143 18.97 18.35 -24.03
C ASP A 143 18.99 18.39 -22.49
N VAL A 144 19.58 19.44 -21.93
CA VAL A 144 19.62 19.67 -20.47
C VAL A 144 18.25 20.10 -19.97
N ASP A 145 17.56 20.97 -20.70
CA ASP A 145 16.18 21.38 -20.41
C ASP A 145 15.19 20.21 -20.46
N GLU A 146 15.32 19.33 -21.46
CA GLU A 146 14.50 18.12 -21.56
C GLU A 146 14.77 17.16 -20.39
N ARG A 147 16.04 16.99 -20.00
CA ARG A 147 16.40 16.20 -18.82
C ARG A 147 15.83 16.79 -17.54
N LYS A 148 15.89 18.10 -17.34
CA LYS A 148 15.26 18.78 -16.19
C LYS A 148 13.76 18.48 -16.11
N LYS A 149 13.05 18.64 -17.23
CA LYS A 149 11.60 18.36 -17.32
C LYS A 149 11.27 16.90 -17.01
N LYS A 150 12.10 15.94 -17.45
CA LYS A 150 11.90 14.51 -17.22
C LYS A 150 12.20 14.11 -15.77
N THR A 151 13.22 14.71 -15.15
CA THR A 151 13.60 14.45 -13.75
C THR A 151 12.55 14.98 -12.77
N ILE A 152 12.04 16.20 -13.00
CA ILE A 152 11.04 16.82 -12.11
C ILE A 152 9.64 16.19 -12.27
N LYS A 153 9.28 15.69 -13.46
CA LYS A 153 7.98 15.03 -13.70
C LYS A 153 7.84 13.62 -13.12
N LYS A 154 8.94 12.93 -12.81
CA LYS A 154 8.90 11.55 -12.27
C LYS A 154 8.79 11.49 -10.74
N GLY A 155 8.81 12.64 -10.06
CA GLY A 155 8.76 12.75 -8.60
C GLY A 155 7.42 13.22 -8.00
N CYS A 156 6.33 13.24 -8.79
CA CYS A 156 4.95 13.48 -8.34
C CYS A 156 4.06 12.29 -8.66
#